data_AF-A0A0P1KWT3-F1
#
_entry.id   AF-A0A0P1KWT3-F1
#
_cell.length_a   1.000
_cell.length_b   1.000
_cell.length_c   1.000
_cell.angle_alpha   90.00
_cell.angle_beta   90.00
_cell.angle_gamma   90.00
#
_symmetry.space_group_name_H-M   'P 1'
#
loop_
_entity.id
_entity.type
_entity.pdbx_description
1 polymer ?
#
loop_
_entity_poly.entity_id
_entity_poly.type
_entity_poly.pdbx_seq_one_letter_code
_entity_poly.pdbx_strand_id
1 'polypeptide(L)'
;MDEPLDEILDETYGKLSLKVSQSPLAVGHWEELINYLLEKAGPLNKALNGQLVQLIRQTYKSMLTYLPFLENYSVDYALFEYKLGNIKEMHEAFTAALQKHNNYSLLLWVEYLKACNEVVIDNKKLFRKYELAESFIGLHFYSGEFWEMYLEQLRMRCSTPNRYILILRKVLELPIYSYSKFYALWLLAIDDIKDVKQLITMVPEHDLKKKAKIDVRSSGRKGPQLQETKKLLKRYTKEMYMVIQHRVLEIYNLFEINLKTQYYTSAESFISYSEISTWWRYLDYSINNGISQLTQTNFQRALIPLAHYEIVWLKYASWLVQYEEDFVSAKTVLLQGLRTSHKKAKILERLSTIMLKIGHHSELMELYNQIQMVYGKKIEETDDFELFFDYFLFTSFLEKSINENFKAGCVLSHVDPLKLALKRLSYGENKRGQAELLHAVCQMYSRFSRETLEDKIFRPIISQDWSFYLNNGKFWFEYCHNVWFDPGSSYLEKRRYIVNNIMPLAFKRGLKATEGVLEFCEVYLPEDLELCYKTQK
;
A
#
# COMPACT_ATOMS: atom_id res chain seq x y z
N MET A 1 46.40 5.37 12.31
CA MET A 1 45.43 4.90 13.33
C MET A 1 44.23 5.80 13.14
N ASP A 2 43.06 5.22 12.87
CA ASP A 2 41.84 5.98 12.71
C ASP A 2 41.57 6.76 14.01
N GLU A 3 41.28 8.06 13.90
CA GLU A 3 40.86 8.88 15.03
C GLU A 3 39.64 8.21 15.72
N PRO A 4 39.60 8.13 17.06
CA PRO A 4 38.45 7.54 17.74
C PRO A 4 37.17 8.32 17.42
N LEU A 5 36.04 7.62 17.31
CA LEU A 5 34.75 8.21 16.94
C LEU A 5 34.36 9.41 17.80
N ASP A 6 34.74 9.38 19.09
CA ASP A 6 34.45 10.40 20.09
C ASP A 6 35.19 11.73 19.83
N GLU A 7 36.27 11.73 19.05
CA GLU A 7 36.97 12.95 18.62
C GLU A 7 36.32 13.57 17.38
N ILE A 8 35.59 12.78 16.60
CA ILE A 8 34.91 13.22 15.37
C ILE A 8 33.48 13.71 15.66
N LEU A 9 32.78 13.02 16.56
CA LEU A 9 31.39 13.28 16.92
C LEU A 9 31.32 14.18 18.15
N ASP A 10 30.66 15.33 18.01
CA ASP A 10 30.41 16.27 19.10
C ASP A 10 29.08 15.95 19.84
N GLU A 11 28.76 16.72 20.88
CA GLU A 11 27.52 16.56 21.66
C GLU A 11 26.23 16.60 20.82
N THR A 12 26.29 17.15 19.61
CA THR A 12 25.15 17.21 18.68
C THR A 12 24.73 15.80 18.26
N TYR A 13 25.68 14.88 18.08
CA TYR A 13 25.37 13.49 17.74
C TYR A 13 24.45 12.84 18.79
N GLY A 14 24.76 13.02 20.08
CA GLY A 14 23.95 12.47 21.16
C GLY A 14 22.52 13.02 21.15
N LYS A 15 22.35 14.31 20.88
CA LYS A 15 21.02 14.96 20.78
C LYS A 15 20.23 14.42 19.58
N LEU A 16 20.84 14.33 18.40
CA LEU A 16 20.19 13.85 17.18
C LEU A 16 19.85 12.36 17.26
N SER A 17 20.77 11.54 17.78
CA SER A 17 20.55 10.10 18.01
C SER A 17 19.39 9.86 18.98
N LEU A 18 19.31 10.66 20.06
CA LEU A 18 18.20 10.58 21.02
C LEU A 18 16.85 10.92 20.38
N LYS A 19 16.78 11.97 19.54
CA LYS A 19 15.55 12.31 18.81
C LYS A 19 15.06 11.16 17.94
N VAL A 20 15.98 10.52 17.20
CA VAL A 20 15.66 9.35 16.36
C VAL A 20 15.16 8.18 17.20
N SER A 21 15.83 7.90 18.33
CA SER A 21 15.42 6.82 19.23
C SER A 21 14.05 7.05 19.86
N GLN A 22 13.67 8.31 20.14
CA GLN A 22 12.39 8.67 20.71
C GLN A 22 11.24 8.63 19.68
N SER A 23 11.53 8.93 18.41
CA SER A 23 10.51 8.94 17.36
C SER A 23 11.06 8.38 16.04
N PRO A 24 11.17 7.04 15.91
CA PRO A 24 11.79 6.40 14.75
C PRO A 24 11.01 6.53 13.43
N LEU A 25 9.73 6.91 13.46
CA LEU A 25 8.90 7.09 12.26
C LEU A 25 8.94 8.52 11.71
N ALA A 26 9.51 9.47 12.46
CA ALA A 26 9.65 10.84 12.04
C ALA A 26 10.86 10.98 11.10
N VAL A 27 10.57 11.09 9.79
CA VAL A 27 11.60 11.15 8.74
C VAL A 27 12.60 12.27 9.02
N GLY A 28 12.13 13.47 9.37
CA GLY A 28 13.00 14.64 9.59
C GLY A 28 14.10 14.44 10.63
N HIS A 29 13.86 13.64 11.68
CA HIS A 29 14.90 13.32 12.68
C HIS A 29 16.04 12.49 12.07
N TRP A 30 15.72 11.57 11.16
CA TRP A 30 16.73 10.80 10.43
C TRP A 30 17.50 11.67 9.45
N GLU A 31 16.84 12.61 8.78
CA GLU A 31 17.49 13.53 7.83
C GLU A 31 18.52 14.40 8.55
N GLU A 32 18.15 14.99 9.70
CA GLU A 32 19.08 15.76 10.54
C GLU A 32 20.32 14.93 10.91
N LEU A 33 20.13 13.69 11.35
CA LEU A 33 21.21 12.80 11.77
C LEU A 33 22.11 12.38 10.60
N ILE A 34 21.53 11.99 9.46
CA ILE A 34 22.30 11.55 8.29
C ILE A 34 23.10 12.72 7.72
N ASN A 35 22.50 13.90 7.58
CA ASN A 35 23.18 15.07 7.06
C ASN A 35 24.36 15.48 7.94
N TYR A 36 24.18 15.45 9.27
CA TYR A 36 25.27 15.68 10.22
C TYR A 36 26.42 14.68 10.04
N LEU A 37 26.12 13.38 9.93
CA LEU A 37 27.15 12.36 9.75
C LEU A 37 27.88 12.49 8.40
N LEU A 38 27.17 12.86 7.34
CA LEU A 38 27.76 13.09 6.01
C LEU A 38 28.64 14.34 5.98
N GLU A 39 28.27 15.40 6.71
CA GLU A 39 29.08 16.60 6.86
C GLU A 39 30.42 16.28 7.52
N LYS A 40 30.40 15.49 8.61
CA LYS A 40 31.62 15.01 9.29
C LYS A 40 32.46 14.06 8.44
N ALA A 41 31.88 13.45 7.40
CA ALA A 41 32.57 12.58 6.45
C ALA A 41 33.16 13.32 5.23
N GLY A 42 33.18 14.65 5.20
CA GLY A 42 33.74 15.42 4.09
C GLY A 42 35.28 15.48 4.10
N PRO A 43 36.01 15.24 2.99
CA PRO A 43 35.57 14.75 1.67
C PRO A 43 35.48 13.22 1.58
N LEU A 44 34.43 12.72 0.89
CA LEU A 44 34.20 11.28 0.67
C LEU A 44 35.31 10.64 -0.16
N ASN A 45 36.29 10.02 0.50
CA ASN A 45 37.38 9.29 -0.14
C ASN A 45 37.68 7.98 0.60
N LYS A 46 38.55 7.14 0.04
CA LYS A 46 38.95 5.86 0.64
C LYS A 46 39.76 5.99 1.94
N ALA A 47 40.18 7.21 2.31
CA ALA A 47 40.90 7.49 3.55
C ALA A 47 39.95 7.88 4.70
N LEU A 48 38.63 7.80 4.48
CA LEU A 48 37.64 7.98 5.53
C LEU A 48 37.82 6.99 6.66
N ASN A 49 37.59 7.48 7.87
CA ASN A 49 37.58 6.67 9.09
C ASN A 49 36.62 5.49 8.95
N GLY A 50 37.13 4.26 9.14
CA GLY A 50 36.35 3.05 8.94
C GLY A 50 35.16 2.93 9.89
N GLN A 51 35.28 3.46 11.11
CA GLN A 51 34.21 3.43 12.10
C GLN A 51 33.07 4.41 11.73
N LEU A 52 33.41 5.61 11.23
CA LEU A 52 32.41 6.58 10.76
C LEU A 52 31.63 6.05 9.55
N VAL A 53 32.31 5.40 8.61
CA VAL A 53 31.66 4.75 7.46
C VAL A 53 30.69 3.66 7.91
N GLN A 54 31.08 2.84 8.90
CA GLN A 54 30.19 1.83 9.48
C GLN A 54 28.98 2.46 10.17
N LEU A 55 29.17 3.57 10.91
CA LEU A 55 28.08 4.29 11.53
C LEU A 55 27.08 4.82 10.47
N ILE A 56 27.56 5.46 9.40
CA ILE A 56 26.72 5.95 8.31
C ILE A 56 25.92 4.80 7.67
N ARG A 57 26.59 3.67 7.37
CA ARG A 57 25.93 2.46 6.84
C ARG A 57 24.81 1.97 7.75
N GLN A 58 25.06 1.91 9.06
CA GLN A 58 24.07 1.47 10.04
C GLN A 58 22.91 2.44 10.16
N THR A 59 23.16 3.74 10.09
CA THR A 59 22.11 4.78 10.10
C THR A 59 21.20 4.63 8.87
N TYR A 60 21.75 4.54 7.66
CA TYR A 60 20.95 4.30 6.45
C TYR A 60 20.16 2.99 6.51
N LYS A 61 20.79 1.89 6.91
CA LYS A 61 20.12 0.58 7.03
C LYS A 61 18.98 0.62 8.05
N SER A 62 19.20 1.27 9.19
CA SER A 62 18.18 1.41 10.24
C SER A 62 17.01 2.26 9.74
N MET A 63 17.29 3.42 9.15
CA MET A 63 16.26 4.29 8.57
C MET A 63 15.40 3.54 7.54
N LEU A 64 16.03 2.84 6.59
CA LEU A 64 15.33 2.07 5.55
C LEU A 64 14.69 0.77 6.07
N THR A 65 14.89 0.41 7.34
CA THR A 65 14.17 -0.68 8.00
C THR A 65 12.85 -0.18 8.58
N TYR A 66 12.86 1.02 9.20
CA TYR A 66 11.64 1.68 9.69
C TYR A 66 10.80 2.26 8.56
N LEU A 67 11.45 2.81 7.52
CA LEU A 67 10.82 3.57 6.44
C LEU A 67 11.24 2.96 5.08
N PRO A 68 10.71 1.77 4.73
CA PRO A 68 11.22 0.98 3.61
C PRO A 68 10.95 1.56 2.22
N PHE A 69 10.03 2.53 2.10
CA PHE A 69 9.63 3.12 0.83
C PHE A 69 10.32 4.46 0.47
N LEU A 70 11.35 4.84 1.23
CA LEU A 70 12.18 5.99 0.91
C LEU A 70 13.14 5.67 -0.26
N GLU A 71 12.63 5.83 -1.48
CA GLU A 71 13.35 5.50 -2.72
C GLU A 71 14.62 6.35 -2.87
N ASN A 72 14.53 7.68 -2.70
CA ASN A 72 15.68 8.58 -2.83
C ASN A 72 16.81 8.22 -1.86
N TYR A 73 16.49 7.94 -0.59
CA TYR A 73 17.51 7.55 0.39
C TYR A 73 18.13 6.18 0.11
N SER A 74 17.39 5.28 -0.55
CA SER A 74 17.94 4.01 -1.01
C SER A 74 18.93 4.22 -2.17
N VAL A 75 18.63 5.17 -3.08
CA VAL A 75 19.57 5.61 -4.13
C VAL A 75 20.80 6.25 -3.49
N ASP A 76 20.62 7.19 -2.56
CA ASP A 76 21.71 7.91 -1.90
C ASP A 76 22.66 6.96 -1.19
N TYR A 77 22.14 5.97 -0.47
CA TYR A 77 22.95 4.94 0.17
C TYR A 77 23.77 4.12 -0.83
N ALA A 78 23.17 3.71 -1.95
CA ALA A 78 23.88 2.95 -2.97
C ALA A 78 24.94 3.80 -3.68
N LEU A 79 24.65 5.09 -3.93
CA LEU A 79 25.61 6.04 -4.50
C LEU A 79 26.70 6.43 -3.51
N PHE A 80 26.42 6.43 -2.21
CA PHE A 80 27.44 6.58 -1.17
C PHE A 80 28.47 5.45 -1.24
N GLU A 81 28.04 4.19 -1.34
CA GLU A 81 28.95 3.05 -1.54
C GLU A 81 29.72 3.14 -2.86
N TYR A 82 29.05 3.59 -3.92
CA TYR A 82 29.71 3.82 -5.22
C TYR A 82 30.83 4.85 -5.13
N LYS A 83 30.59 5.98 -4.45
CA LYS A 83 31.58 7.05 -4.23
C LYS A 83 32.79 6.57 -3.41
N LEU A 84 32.59 5.63 -2.49
CA LEU A 84 33.70 4.98 -1.75
C LEU A 84 34.47 3.95 -2.61
N GLY A 85 33.98 3.62 -3.80
CA GLY A 85 34.55 2.62 -4.72
C GLY A 85 34.09 1.19 -4.45
N ASN A 86 33.06 1.00 -3.63
CA ASN A 86 32.53 -0.30 -3.20
C ASN A 86 31.43 -0.76 -4.16
N ILE A 87 31.82 -1.18 -5.37
CA ILE A 87 30.88 -1.52 -6.46
C ILE A 87 29.98 -2.70 -6.09
N LYS A 88 30.49 -3.69 -5.35
CA LYS A 88 29.72 -4.87 -4.95
C LYS A 88 28.61 -4.48 -3.97
N GLU A 89 28.95 -3.68 -2.98
CA GLU A 89 28.05 -3.15 -1.96
C GLU A 89 26.99 -2.24 -2.58
N MET A 90 27.36 -1.44 -3.60
CA MET A 90 26.40 -0.68 -4.41
C MET A 90 25.38 -1.60 -5.10
N HIS A 91 25.82 -2.68 -5.75
CA HIS A 91 24.90 -3.63 -6.37
C HIS A 91 23.97 -4.30 -5.35
N GLU A 92 24.49 -4.67 -4.19
CA GLU A 92 23.71 -5.25 -3.09
C GLU A 92 22.69 -4.25 -2.54
N ALA A 93 23.08 -2.98 -2.37
CA ALA A 93 22.20 -1.91 -1.89
C ALA A 93 21.03 -1.67 -2.85
N PHE A 94 21.28 -1.50 -4.16
CA PHE A 94 20.20 -1.35 -5.14
C PHE A 94 19.31 -2.58 -5.23
N THR A 95 19.90 -3.79 -5.20
CA THR A 95 19.12 -5.04 -5.30
C THR A 95 18.22 -5.22 -4.08
N ALA A 96 18.73 -4.94 -2.87
CA ALA A 96 17.94 -5.00 -1.65
C ALA A 96 16.83 -3.94 -1.64
N ALA A 97 17.09 -2.72 -2.12
CA ALA A 97 16.07 -1.69 -2.26
C ALA A 97 14.98 -2.11 -3.26
N LEU A 98 15.35 -2.58 -4.44
CA LEU A 98 14.40 -3.07 -5.45
C LEU A 98 13.51 -4.19 -4.90
N GLN A 99 14.07 -5.14 -4.14
CA GLN A 99 13.30 -6.21 -3.51
C GLN A 99 12.24 -5.68 -2.53
N LYS A 100 12.54 -4.64 -1.74
CA LYS A 100 11.56 -4.02 -0.82
C LYS A 100 10.37 -3.40 -1.56
N HIS A 101 10.60 -2.92 -2.79
CA HIS A 101 9.59 -2.36 -3.68
C HIS A 101 9.04 -3.39 -4.67
N ASN A 102 9.23 -4.69 -4.42
CA ASN A 102 8.80 -5.78 -5.31
C ASN A 102 9.31 -5.65 -6.76
N ASN A 103 10.42 -4.93 -6.97
CA ASN A 103 11.00 -4.52 -8.25
C ASN A 103 10.16 -3.55 -9.09
N TYR A 104 9.10 -2.93 -8.58
CA TYR A 104 8.25 -2.02 -9.38
C TYR A 104 8.60 -0.53 -9.26
N SER A 105 9.65 -0.17 -8.52
CA SER A 105 10.11 1.22 -8.41
C SER A 105 10.80 1.66 -9.70
N LEU A 106 10.19 2.62 -10.41
CA LEU A 106 10.78 3.23 -11.60
C LEU A 106 12.09 3.95 -11.27
N LEU A 107 12.10 4.74 -10.19
CA LEU A 107 13.26 5.54 -9.78
C LEU A 107 14.47 4.66 -9.48
N LEU A 108 14.29 3.62 -8.66
CA LEU A 108 15.39 2.71 -8.28
C LEU A 108 15.98 2.00 -9.50
N TRP A 109 15.15 1.53 -10.43
CA TRP A 109 15.64 0.89 -11.65
C TRP A 109 16.40 1.86 -12.56
N VAL A 110 15.89 3.07 -12.75
CA VAL A 110 16.53 4.09 -13.59
C VAL A 110 17.91 4.44 -13.02
N GLU A 111 18.01 4.76 -11.73
CA GLU A 111 19.28 5.10 -11.09
C GLU A 111 20.25 3.92 -11.05
N TYR A 112 19.73 2.71 -10.79
CA TYR A 112 20.57 1.51 -10.82
C TYR A 112 21.14 1.23 -12.22
N LEU A 113 20.33 1.40 -13.27
CA LEU A 113 20.78 1.21 -14.65
C LEU A 113 21.77 2.29 -15.08
N LYS A 114 21.62 3.54 -14.60
CA LYS A 114 22.63 4.60 -14.80
C LYS A 114 23.98 4.17 -14.24
N ALA A 115 24.03 3.72 -12.98
CA ALA A 115 25.26 3.20 -12.38
C ALA A 115 25.79 1.97 -13.13
N CYS A 116 24.91 1.03 -13.52
CA CYS A 116 25.30 -0.16 -14.28
C CYS A 116 25.92 0.18 -15.65
N ASN A 117 25.48 1.24 -16.31
CA ASN A 117 26.04 1.65 -17.60
C ASN A 117 27.52 2.03 -17.50
N GLU A 118 27.95 2.54 -16.35
CA GLU A 118 29.33 2.93 -16.06
C GLU A 118 30.18 1.74 -15.63
N VAL A 119 29.66 0.88 -14.75
CA VAL A 119 30.47 -0.18 -14.11
C VAL A 119 30.39 -1.56 -14.79
N VAL A 120 29.31 -1.85 -15.53
CA VAL A 120 29.11 -3.17 -16.16
C VAL A 120 29.70 -3.18 -17.56
N ILE A 121 30.86 -3.82 -17.68
CA ILE A 121 31.61 -3.92 -18.95
C ILE A 121 30.96 -4.94 -19.91
N ASP A 122 30.41 -6.04 -19.39
CA ASP A 122 29.80 -7.11 -20.21
C ASP A 122 28.40 -6.70 -20.73
N ASN A 123 28.33 -6.43 -22.03
CA ASN A 123 27.10 -6.06 -22.73
C ASN A 123 25.96 -7.07 -22.53
N LYS A 124 26.23 -8.38 -22.47
CA LYS A 124 25.17 -9.39 -22.30
C LYS A 124 24.56 -9.31 -20.90
N LYS A 125 25.39 -9.11 -19.87
CA LYS A 125 24.92 -8.92 -18.49
C LYS A 125 24.15 -7.61 -18.33
N LEU A 126 24.63 -6.53 -18.94
CA LEU A 126 23.93 -5.24 -18.93
C LEU A 126 22.54 -5.36 -19.56
N PHE A 127 22.43 -5.95 -20.75
CA PHE A 127 21.14 -6.10 -21.43
C PHE A 127 20.17 -7.02 -20.69
N ARG A 128 20.64 -8.06 -19.98
CA ARG A 128 19.78 -8.85 -19.08
C ARG A 128 19.20 -8.02 -17.94
N LYS A 129 19.92 -7.03 -17.43
CA LYS A 129 19.38 -6.10 -16.41
C LYS A 129 18.30 -5.19 -17.00
N TYR A 130 18.50 -4.71 -18.23
CA TYR A 130 17.47 -3.94 -18.95
C TYR A 130 16.21 -4.78 -19.22
N GLU A 131 16.36 -6.02 -19.69
CA GLU A 131 15.25 -6.96 -19.92
C GLU A 131 14.51 -7.28 -18.60
N LEU A 132 15.26 -7.43 -17.49
CA LEU A 132 14.67 -7.62 -16.17
C LEU A 132 13.87 -6.38 -15.73
N ALA A 133 14.46 -5.18 -15.82
CA ALA A 133 13.78 -3.93 -15.49
C ALA A 133 12.51 -3.74 -16.35
N GLU A 134 12.60 -4.00 -17.65
CA GLU A 134 11.48 -3.97 -18.59
C GLU A 134 10.30 -4.83 -18.13
N SER A 135 10.57 -6.01 -17.56
CA SER A 135 9.54 -6.93 -17.06
C SER A 135 8.78 -6.39 -15.83
N PHE A 136 9.28 -5.36 -15.16
CA PHE A 136 8.60 -4.74 -14.02
C PHE A 136 8.09 -3.33 -14.31
N ILE A 137 8.95 -2.46 -14.86
CA ILE A 137 8.65 -1.03 -15.02
C ILE A 137 8.36 -0.61 -16.46
N GLY A 138 8.45 -1.53 -17.43
CA GLY A 138 8.29 -1.21 -18.86
C GLY A 138 6.91 -0.66 -19.23
N LEU A 139 5.87 -1.01 -18.48
CA LEU A 139 4.49 -0.52 -18.69
C LEU A 139 4.13 0.71 -17.83
N HIS A 140 5.05 1.22 -17.01
CA HIS A 140 4.80 2.38 -16.16
C HIS A 140 4.51 3.62 -17.02
N PHE A 141 3.51 4.43 -16.65
CA PHE A 141 3.07 5.59 -17.44
C PHE A 141 4.21 6.59 -17.70
N TYR A 142 5.08 6.79 -16.71
CA TYR A 142 6.28 7.64 -16.81
C TYR A 142 7.59 6.91 -17.18
N SER A 143 7.54 5.69 -17.74
CA SER A 143 8.75 4.90 -18.10
C SER A 143 9.59 5.45 -19.28
N GLY A 144 9.30 6.68 -19.75
CA GLY A 144 9.99 7.28 -20.90
C GLY A 144 11.52 7.30 -20.75
N GLU A 145 12.02 7.78 -19.61
CA GLU A 145 13.47 7.85 -19.35
C GLU A 145 14.14 6.47 -19.43
N PHE A 146 13.49 5.44 -18.86
CA PHE A 146 13.98 4.05 -18.94
C PHE A 146 14.14 3.59 -20.39
N TRP A 147 13.10 3.81 -21.23
CA TRP A 147 13.13 3.40 -22.62
C TRP A 147 14.16 4.16 -23.45
N GLU A 148 14.36 5.46 -23.18
CA GLU A 148 15.41 6.25 -23.79
C GLU A 148 16.80 5.70 -23.47
N MET A 149 17.06 5.45 -22.19
CA MET A 149 18.33 4.86 -21.76
C MET A 149 18.55 3.49 -22.42
N TYR A 150 17.53 2.64 -22.49
CA TYR A 150 17.67 1.32 -23.10
C TYR A 150 17.98 1.41 -24.60
N LEU A 151 17.25 2.25 -25.33
CA LEU A 151 17.48 2.50 -26.75
C LEU A 151 18.88 3.08 -27.02
N GLU A 152 19.36 3.98 -26.16
CA GLU A 152 20.70 4.56 -26.29
C GLU A 152 21.79 3.50 -26.08
N GLN A 153 21.67 2.65 -25.05
CA GLN A 153 22.62 1.54 -24.85
C GLN A 153 22.63 0.55 -26.01
N LEU A 154 21.47 0.27 -26.62
CA LEU A 154 21.39 -0.56 -27.82
C LEU A 154 22.12 0.10 -28.99
N ARG A 155 21.95 1.40 -29.18
CA ARG A 155 22.60 2.16 -30.26
C ARG A 155 24.12 2.20 -30.10
N MET A 156 24.61 2.41 -28.88
CA MET A 156 26.05 2.51 -28.60
C MET A 156 26.76 1.15 -28.64
N ARG A 157 26.11 0.07 -28.19
CA ARG A 157 26.79 -1.22 -27.93
C ARG A 157 26.47 -2.32 -28.94
N CYS A 158 25.37 -2.24 -29.71
CA CYS A 158 25.06 -3.23 -30.74
C CYS A 158 25.57 -2.80 -32.12
N SER A 159 26.27 -3.71 -32.81
CA SER A 159 26.76 -3.45 -34.17
C SER A 159 25.66 -3.44 -35.24
N THR A 160 24.52 -4.11 -34.99
CA THR A 160 23.39 -4.20 -35.92
C THR A 160 22.17 -3.43 -35.39
N PRO A 161 21.44 -2.70 -36.25
CA PRO A 161 20.30 -1.89 -35.82
C PRO A 161 19.04 -2.71 -35.50
N ASN A 162 19.00 -4.01 -35.81
CA ASN A 162 17.80 -4.84 -35.70
C ASN A 162 17.19 -4.83 -34.30
N ARG A 163 18.02 -4.94 -33.25
CA ARG A 163 17.55 -4.95 -31.86
C ARG A 163 16.97 -3.59 -31.46
N TYR A 164 17.61 -2.49 -31.88
CA TYR A 164 17.09 -1.13 -31.66
C TYR A 164 15.72 -0.94 -32.32
N ILE A 165 15.58 -1.32 -33.58
CA ILE A 165 14.32 -1.20 -34.33
C ILE A 165 13.21 -2.06 -33.72
N LEU A 166 13.53 -3.27 -33.27
CA LEU A 166 12.59 -4.17 -32.61
C LEU A 166 12.05 -3.57 -31.30
N ILE A 167 12.95 -3.08 -30.44
CA ILE A 167 12.56 -2.46 -29.17
C ILE A 167 11.82 -1.16 -29.41
N LEU A 168 12.29 -0.30 -30.32
CA LEU A 168 11.59 0.93 -30.68
C LEU A 168 10.16 0.65 -31.16
N ARG A 169 9.97 -0.36 -32.03
CA ARG A 169 8.64 -0.77 -32.49
C ARG A 169 7.73 -1.21 -31.35
N LYS A 170 8.27 -1.92 -30.35
CA LYS A 170 7.53 -2.30 -29.13
C LYS A 170 7.12 -1.06 -28.31
N VAL A 171 8.03 -0.10 -28.12
CA VAL A 171 7.76 1.13 -27.34
C VAL A 171 6.62 1.95 -27.96
N LEU A 172 6.46 1.93 -29.28
CA LEU A 172 5.36 2.64 -29.94
C LEU A 172 3.96 2.13 -29.57
N GLU A 173 3.83 0.94 -29.00
CA GLU A 173 2.52 0.40 -28.57
C GLU A 173 2.18 0.77 -27.12
N LEU A 174 3.12 1.40 -26.42
CA LEU A 174 2.98 1.71 -25.00
C LEU A 174 2.27 3.06 -24.80
N PRO A 175 1.20 3.13 -24.00
CA PRO A 175 0.54 4.38 -23.65
C PRO A 175 1.32 5.12 -22.53
N ILE A 176 2.55 5.53 -22.83
CA ILE A 176 3.43 6.28 -21.91
C ILE A 176 3.32 7.79 -22.13
N TYR A 177 3.59 8.57 -21.09
CA TYR A 177 3.45 10.03 -21.10
C TYR A 177 4.23 10.69 -22.25
N SER A 178 5.49 10.29 -22.47
CA SER A 178 6.38 10.86 -23.48
C SER A 178 6.36 10.11 -24.83
N TYR A 179 5.26 9.42 -25.16
CA TYR A 179 5.15 8.59 -26.37
C TYR A 179 5.59 9.30 -27.67
N SER A 180 5.27 10.59 -27.82
CA SER A 180 5.53 11.38 -29.03
C SER A 180 7.01 11.40 -29.44
N LYS A 181 7.93 11.37 -28.48
CA LYS A 181 9.37 11.33 -28.73
C LYS A 181 9.79 10.05 -29.46
N PHE A 182 9.26 8.90 -29.06
CA PHE A 182 9.56 7.61 -29.70
C PHE A 182 8.99 7.52 -31.11
N TYR A 183 7.82 8.13 -31.35
CA TYR A 183 7.29 8.28 -32.70
C TYR A 183 8.18 9.15 -33.59
N ALA A 184 8.74 10.24 -33.06
CA ALA A 184 9.72 11.04 -33.81
C ALA A 184 10.98 10.22 -34.17
N LEU A 185 11.51 9.44 -33.22
CA LEU A 185 12.63 8.52 -33.48
C LEU A 185 12.30 7.48 -34.56
N TRP A 186 11.08 6.94 -34.54
CA TRP A 186 10.63 5.97 -35.54
C TRP A 186 10.48 6.59 -36.93
N LEU A 187 9.93 7.81 -37.01
CA LEU A 187 9.80 8.54 -38.29
C LEU A 187 11.18 8.89 -38.87
N LEU A 188 12.13 9.30 -38.03
CA LEU A 188 13.53 9.50 -38.45
C LEU A 188 14.14 8.19 -38.97
N ALA A 189 13.92 7.07 -38.27
CA ALA A 189 14.40 5.78 -38.72
C ALA A 189 13.80 5.37 -40.08
N ILE A 190 12.53 5.70 -40.38
CA ILE A 190 11.92 5.46 -41.70
C ILE A 190 12.59 6.33 -42.77
N ASP A 191 12.85 7.59 -42.43
CA ASP A 191 13.45 8.55 -43.36
C ASP A 191 14.90 8.19 -43.71
N ASP A 192 15.66 7.64 -42.76
CA ASP A 192 17.05 7.21 -42.93
C ASP A 192 17.23 5.96 -43.82
N ILE A 193 16.16 5.22 -44.15
CA ILE A 193 16.23 4.03 -45.02
C ILE A 193 16.63 4.44 -46.44
N LYS A 194 17.73 3.91 -46.96
CA LYS A 194 18.24 4.24 -48.31
C LYS A 194 18.00 3.13 -49.34
N ASP A 195 17.80 1.90 -48.89
CA ASP A 195 17.59 0.72 -49.76
C ASP A 195 16.38 -0.11 -49.30
N VAL A 196 15.69 -0.73 -50.25
CA VAL A 196 14.57 -1.65 -50.02
C VAL A 196 14.99 -2.85 -49.18
N LYS A 197 16.25 -3.28 -49.24
CA LYS A 197 16.76 -4.36 -48.38
C LYS A 197 16.70 -4.01 -46.88
N GLN A 198 16.89 -2.73 -46.54
CA GLN A 198 16.84 -2.26 -45.16
C GLN A 198 15.40 -2.25 -44.61
N LEU A 199 14.36 -2.24 -45.46
CA LEU A 199 12.97 -2.33 -45.00
C LEU A 199 12.67 -3.63 -44.24
N ILE A 200 13.45 -4.70 -44.51
CA ILE A 200 13.31 -5.98 -43.81
C ILE A 200 13.58 -5.83 -42.30
N THR A 201 14.34 -4.83 -41.87
CA THR A 201 14.59 -4.61 -40.43
C THR A 201 13.37 -4.08 -39.69
N MET A 202 12.42 -3.45 -40.40
CA MET A 202 11.19 -2.87 -39.82
C MET A 202 9.95 -3.71 -40.12
N VAL A 203 9.90 -4.35 -41.28
CA VAL A 203 8.73 -5.06 -41.78
C VAL A 203 9.14 -6.43 -42.31
N PRO A 204 8.46 -7.52 -41.92
CA PRO A 204 8.72 -8.83 -42.48
C PRO A 204 8.58 -8.88 -44.01
N GLU A 205 9.42 -9.67 -44.69
CA GLU A 205 9.44 -9.76 -46.17
C GLU A 205 8.07 -10.16 -46.75
N HIS A 206 7.31 -11.01 -46.04
CA HIS A 206 5.99 -11.45 -46.49
C HIS A 206 4.97 -10.30 -46.51
N ASP A 207 5.05 -9.37 -45.56
CA ASP A 207 4.15 -8.22 -45.44
C ASP A 207 4.51 -7.15 -46.47
N LEU A 208 5.79 -6.99 -46.79
CA LEU A 208 6.24 -6.15 -47.91
C LEU A 208 5.67 -6.65 -49.25
N LYS A 209 5.66 -7.97 -49.48
CA LYS A 209 5.09 -8.57 -50.70
C LYS A 209 3.56 -8.42 -50.75
N LYS A 210 2.86 -8.70 -49.65
CA LYS A 210 1.38 -8.68 -49.63
C LYS A 210 0.79 -7.27 -49.57
N LYS A 211 1.28 -6.43 -48.64
CA LYS A 211 0.67 -5.12 -48.33
C LYS A 211 1.28 -3.99 -49.15
N ALA A 212 2.59 -4.02 -49.39
CA ALA A 212 3.30 -3.00 -50.17
C ALA A 212 3.53 -3.39 -51.64
N LYS A 213 3.20 -4.63 -52.04
CA LYS A 213 3.42 -5.19 -53.40
C LYS A 213 4.88 -5.08 -53.87
N ILE A 214 5.83 -5.24 -52.94
CA ILE A 214 7.27 -5.13 -53.22
C ILE A 214 7.96 -6.45 -53.06
N ASP A 215 8.65 -6.87 -54.11
CA ASP A 215 9.59 -7.97 -54.04
C ASP A 215 11.02 -7.46 -53.83
N VAL A 216 11.49 -7.60 -52.59
CA VAL A 216 12.85 -7.18 -52.18
C VAL A 216 13.93 -7.87 -53.01
N ARG A 217 13.69 -9.09 -53.52
CA ARG A 217 14.66 -9.91 -54.26
C ARG A 217 14.64 -9.66 -55.77
N SER A 218 13.62 -8.99 -56.30
CA SER A 218 13.53 -8.66 -57.73
C SER A 218 14.61 -7.65 -58.16
N SER A 219 15.08 -7.72 -59.41
CA SER A 219 15.98 -6.71 -59.99
C SER A 219 15.18 -5.65 -60.76
N GLY A 220 15.41 -4.36 -60.47
CA GLY A 220 14.69 -3.25 -61.12
C GLY A 220 14.88 -1.88 -60.45
N ARG A 221 14.24 -0.83 -60.99
CA ARG A 221 14.25 0.54 -60.44
C ARG A 221 13.41 0.61 -59.15
N LYS A 222 14.07 0.51 -58.00
CA LYS A 222 13.43 0.44 -56.67
C LYS A 222 13.17 1.78 -55.98
N GLY A 223 13.67 2.90 -56.52
CA GLY A 223 13.52 4.24 -55.92
C GLY A 223 12.06 4.66 -55.67
N PRO A 224 11.18 4.63 -56.69
CA PRO A 224 9.76 4.96 -56.50
C PRO A 224 9.05 4.03 -55.52
N GLN A 225 9.35 2.73 -55.59
CA GLN A 225 8.78 1.72 -54.69
C GLN A 225 9.19 1.97 -53.23
N LEU A 226 10.44 2.36 -52.99
CA LEU A 226 10.92 2.74 -51.66
C LEU A 226 10.15 3.95 -51.12
N GLN A 227 9.95 4.99 -51.93
CA GLN A 227 9.22 6.19 -51.51
C GLN A 227 7.75 5.90 -51.18
N GLU A 228 7.07 5.11 -52.02
CA GLU A 228 5.69 4.68 -51.75
C GLU A 228 5.60 3.83 -50.48
N THR A 229 6.59 2.98 -50.20
CA THR A 229 6.63 2.20 -48.96
C THR A 229 6.82 3.08 -47.74
N LYS A 230 7.74 4.04 -47.79
CA LYS A 230 7.94 5.00 -46.71
C LYS A 230 6.65 5.76 -46.42
N LYS A 231 5.94 6.21 -47.45
CA LYS A 231 4.63 6.86 -47.33
C LYS A 231 3.60 5.93 -46.67
N LEU A 232 3.55 4.66 -47.06
CA LEU A 232 2.68 3.66 -46.46
C LEU A 232 3.01 3.41 -44.97
N LEU A 233 4.28 3.30 -44.62
CA LEU A 233 4.73 3.14 -43.23
C LEU A 233 4.39 4.35 -42.37
N LYS A 234 4.59 5.57 -42.91
CA LYS A 234 4.18 6.80 -42.23
C LYS A 234 2.66 6.84 -42.00
N ARG A 235 1.86 6.34 -42.95
CA ARG A 235 0.40 6.21 -42.77
C ARG A 235 0.04 5.27 -41.62
N TYR A 236 0.59 4.05 -41.59
CA TYR A 236 0.35 3.11 -40.48
C TYR A 236 0.85 3.64 -39.13
N THR A 237 2.00 4.31 -39.14
CA THR A 237 2.54 4.97 -37.94
C THR A 237 1.58 6.03 -37.43
N LYS A 238 0.96 6.83 -38.31
CA LYS A 238 -0.03 7.85 -37.95
C LYS A 238 -1.29 7.22 -37.34
N GLU A 239 -1.80 6.12 -37.91
CA GLU A 239 -2.96 5.40 -37.37
C GLU A 239 -2.68 4.90 -35.94
N MET A 240 -1.54 4.24 -35.73
CA MET A 240 -1.13 3.78 -34.41
C MET A 240 -0.94 4.95 -33.43
N TYR A 241 -0.35 6.07 -33.88
CA TYR A 241 -0.19 7.29 -33.08
C TYR A 241 -1.52 7.80 -32.56
N MET A 242 -2.57 7.84 -33.40
CA MET A 242 -3.90 8.30 -32.96
C MET A 242 -4.48 7.42 -31.86
N VAL A 243 -4.31 6.10 -31.97
CA VAL A 243 -4.79 5.14 -30.95
C VAL A 243 -4.06 5.36 -29.62
N ILE A 244 -2.73 5.49 -29.66
CA ILE A 244 -1.93 5.70 -28.46
C ILE A 244 -2.18 7.07 -27.85
N GLN A 245 -2.27 8.12 -28.67
CA GLN A 245 -2.62 9.47 -28.22
C GLN A 245 -3.95 9.48 -27.48
N HIS A 246 -4.99 8.82 -28.01
CA HIS A 246 -6.28 8.72 -27.34
C HIS A 246 -6.15 8.06 -25.96
N ARG A 247 -5.46 6.91 -25.88
CA ARG A 247 -5.25 6.19 -24.60
C ARG A 247 -4.48 7.01 -23.58
N VAL A 248 -3.39 7.67 -24.00
CA VAL A 248 -2.57 8.51 -23.12
C VAL A 248 -3.37 9.70 -22.61
N LEU A 249 -4.12 10.38 -23.47
CA LEU A 249 -4.96 11.52 -23.07
C LEU A 249 -6.11 11.11 -22.15
N GLU A 250 -6.71 9.94 -22.37
CA GLU A 250 -7.73 9.38 -21.47
C GLU A 250 -7.15 9.14 -20.08
N ILE A 251 -6.04 8.40 -19.96
CA ILE A 251 -5.38 8.11 -18.67
C ILE A 251 -4.98 9.42 -17.97
N TYR A 252 -4.38 10.35 -18.72
CA TYR A 252 -3.90 11.62 -18.17
C TYR A 252 -5.04 12.48 -17.61
N ASN A 253 -6.09 12.71 -18.42
CA ASN A 253 -7.19 13.61 -18.06
C ASN A 253 -8.08 13.02 -16.96
N LEU A 254 -8.28 11.70 -16.95
CA LEU A 254 -9.11 11.05 -15.93
C LEU A 254 -8.38 10.90 -14.59
N PHE A 255 -7.06 10.65 -14.62
CA PHE A 255 -6.31 10.22 -13.44
C PHE A 255 -5.04 11.02 -13.19
N GLU A 256 -4.01 10.88 -14.05
CA GLU A 256 -2.64 11.34 -13.72
C GLU A 256 -2.54 12.85 -13.44
N ILE A 257 -3.38 13.69 -14.08
CA ILE A 257 -3.41 15.15 -13.81
C ILE A 257 -3.85 15.48 -12.37
N ASN A 258 -4.63 14.59 -11.75
CA ASN A 258 -5.18 14.79 -10.40
C ASN A 258 -4.30 14.18 -9.30
N LEU A 259 -3.20 13.50 -9.66
CA LEU A 259 -2.27 12.84 -8.75
C LEU A 259 -1.03 13.71 -8.54
N LYS A 260 -1.03 14.52 -7.47
CA LYS A 260 0.08 15.45 -7.17
C LYS A 260 1.20 14.74 -6.42
N THR A 261 0.84 13.82 -5.53
CA THR A 261 1.80 13.09 -4.69
C THR A 261 2.07 11.71 -5.28
N GLN A 262 3.26 11.52 -5.85
CA GLN A 262 3.70 10.26 -6.47
C GLN A 262 4.91 9.63 -5.79
N TYR A 263 5.35 10.19 -4.67
CA TYR A 263 6.46 9.73 -3.86
C TYR A 263 5.97 9.36 -2.45
N TYR A 264 6.77 8.59 -1.74
CA TYR A 264 6.45 8.18 -0.38
C TYR A 264 6.52 9.41 0.53
N THR A 265 5.46 9.65 1.28
CA THR A 265 5.41 10.70 2.30
C THR A 265 5.63 10.11 3.67
N SER A 266 6.05 10.95 4.63
CA SER A 266 6.18 10.52 6.02
C SER A 266 4.86 9.96 6.56
N ALA A 267 4.94 9.12 7.58
CA ALA A 267 3.77 8.48 8.21
C ALA A 267 2.75 9.49 8.78
N GLU A 268 3.20 10.71 9.06
CA GLU A 268 2.40 11.81 9.62
C GLU A 268 1.69 12.65 8.54
N SER A 269 2.11 12.50 7.28
CA SER A 269 1.54 13.26 6.17
C SER A 269 0.24 12.63 5.68
N PHE A 270 -0.82 13.43 5.65
CA PHE A 270 -2.10 13.01 5.13
C PHE A 270 -2.24 13.35 3.65
N ILE A 271 -2.68 12.37 2.85
CA ILE A 271 -3.02 12.55 1.45
C ILE A 271 -4.48 13.04 1.34
N SER A 272 -4.73 13.92 0.37
CA SER A 272 -6.07 14.46 0.14
C SER A 272 -7.07 13.37 -0.24
N TYR A 273 -8.32 13.47 0.25
CA TYR A 273 -9.37 12.50 -0.11
C TYR A 273 -9.60 12.44 -1.63
N SER A 274 -9.44 13.56 -2.34
CA SER A 274 -9.51 13.62 -3.80
C SER A 274 -8.47 12.74 -4.50
N GLU A 275 -7.23 12.72 -4.01
CA GLU A 275 -6.17 11.87 -4.57
C GLU A 275 -6.42 10.39 -4.23
N ILE A 276 -6.86 10.09 -3.01
CA ILE A 276 -7.24 8.73 -2.59
C ILE A 276 -8.35 8.17 -3.50
N SER A 277 -9.40 8.97 -3.74
CA SER A 277 -10.51 8.61 -4.63
C SER A 277 -10.05 8.44 -6.08
N THR A 278 -9.17 9.31 -6.57
CA THR A 278 -8.56 9.18 -7.90
C THR A 278 -7.76 7.89 -8.03
N TRP A 279 -6.90 7.56 -7.08
CA TRP A 279 -6.15 6.29 -7.05
C TRP A 279 -7.09 5.08 -7.03
N TRP A 280 -8.13 5.11 -6.20
CA TRP A 280 -9.11 4.03 -6.12
C TRP A 280 -9.77 3.77 -7.49
N ARG A 281 -10.27 4.84 -8.14
CA ARG A 281 -10.86 4.76 -9.48
C ARG A 281 -9.85 4.34 -10.55
N TYR A 282 -8.59 4.78 -10.43
CA TYR A 282 -7.55 4.41 -11.38
C TYR A 282 -7.18 2.93 -11.28
N LEU A 283 -7.16 2.38 -10.07
CA LEU A 283 -6.98 0.94 -9.85
C LEU A 283 -8.15 0.14 -10.41
N ASP A 284 -9.40 0.58 -10.22
CA ASP A 284 -10.57 -0.04 -10.85
C ASP A 284 -10.49 -0.03 -12.38
N TYR A 285 -10.10 1.11 -12.97
CA TYR A 285 -9.84 1.22 -14.41
C TYR A 285 -8.76 0.21 -14.86
N SER A 286 -7.67 0.09 -14.11
CA SER A 286 -6.59 -0.85 -14.45
C SER A 286 -7.04 -2.31 -14.37
N ILE A 287 -7.81 -2.69 -13.34
CA ILE A 287 -8.38 -4.04 -13.20
C ILE A 287 -9.28 -4.35 -14.39
N ASN A 288 -10.16 -3.42 -14.76
CA ASN A 288 -11.08 -3.59 -15.88
C ASN A 288 -10.38 -3.67 -17.25
N ASN A 289 -9.21 -3.05 -17.41
CA ASN A 289 -8.39 -3.17 -18.62
C ASN A 289 -7.82 -4.59 -18.81
N GLY A 290 -7.72 -5.40 -17.75
CA GLY A 290 -7.32 -6.81 -17.85
C GLY A 290 -5.85 -7.06 -18.17
N ILE A 291 -4.98 -6.06 -18.07
CA ILE A 291 -3.53 -6.21 -18.29
C ILE A 291 -2.84 -6.42 -16.92
N SER A 292 -2.63 -7.67 -16.51
CA SER A 292 -2.15 -8.02 -15.16
C SER A 292 -0.87 -7.29 -14.76
N GLN A 293 0.13 -7.24 -15.65
CA GLN A 293 1.41 -6.57 -15.37
C GLN A 293 1.25 -5.06 -15.15
N LEU A 294 0.38 -4.40 -15.92
CA LEU A 294 0.07 -2.98 -15.74
C LEU A 294 -0.71 -2.74 -14.45
N THR A 295 -1.65 -3.62 -14.13
CA THR A 295 -2.41 -3.56 -12.88
C THR A 295 -1.51 -3.72 -11.67
N GLN A 296 -0.59 -4.68 -11.71
CA GLN A 296 0.42 -4.84 -10.66
C GLN A 296 1.31 -3.59 -10.54
N THR A 297 1.75 -3.02 -11.66
CA THR A 297 2.52 -1.77 -11.67
C THR A 297 1.73 -0.64 -11.00
N ASN A 298 0.45 -0.46 -11.34
CA ASN A 298 -0.39 0.60 -10.78
C ASN A 298 -0.70 0.39 -9.29
N PHE A 299 -0.87 -0.85 -8.83
CA PHE A 299 -0.97 -1.14 -7.39
C PHE A 299 0.29 -0.74 -6.64
N GLN A 300 1.46 -1.14 -7.14
CA GLN A 300 2.74 -0.79 -6.50
C GLN A 300 2.98 0.72 -6.52
N ARG A 301 2.61 1.42 -7.61
CA ARG A 301 2.63 2.89 -7.67
C ARG A 301 1.72 3.53 -6.62
N ALA A 302 0.48 3.05 -6.50
CA ALA A 302 -0.48 3.60 -5.54
C ALA A 302 -0.04 3.38 -4.09
N LEU A 303 0.65 2.27 -3.81
CA LEU A 303 1.19 1.95 -2.49
C LEU A 303 2.30 2.89 -2.03
N ILE A 304 2.99 3.58 -2.93
CA ILE A 304 4.05 4.52 -2.56
C ILE A 304 3.48 5.69 -1.74
N PRO A 305 2.57 6.54 -2.24
CA PRO A 305 2.00 7.63 -1.45
C PRO A 305 0.97 7.14 -0.42
N LEU A 306 0.33 5.98 -0.64
CA LEU A 306 -0.75 5.49 0.22
C LEU A 306 -0.34 4.32 1.13
N ALA A 307 0.96 4.11 1.36
CA ALA A 307 1.51 2.98 2.13
C ALA A 307 0.89 2.81 3.54
N HIS A 308 0.48 3.92 4.14
CA HIS A 308 -0.07 3.96 5.50
C HIS A 308 -1.58 3.69 5.56
N TYR A 309 -2.27 3.75 4.42
CA TYR A 309 -3.70 3.51 4.31
C TYR A 309 -3.97 2.04 3.96
N GLU A 310 -4.81 1.36 4.75
CA GLU A 310 -5.10 -0.07 4.60
C GLU A 310 -5.85 -0.40 3.29
N ILE A 311 -6.56 0.58 2.71
CA ILE A 311 -7.48 0.39 1.58
C ILE A 311 -6.79 -0.17 0.33
N VAL A 312 -5.56 0.28 0.03
CA VAL A 312 -4.83 -0.15 -1.18
C VAL A 312 -4.29 -1.57 -0.97
N TRP A 313 -3.76 -1.87 0.22
CA TRP A 313 -3.31 -3.22 0.60
C TRP A 313 -4.42 -4.26 0.48
N LEU A 314 -5.60 -3.94 1.02
CA LEU A 314 -6.77 -4.81 0.99
C LEU A 314 -7.29 -5.02 -0.44
N LYS A 315 -7.34 -3.94 -1.24
CA LYS A 315 -7.76 -4.00 -2.64
C LYS A 315 -6.77 -4.82 -3.47
N TYR A 316 -5.47 -4.61 -3.27
CA TYR A 316 -4.42 -5.32 -3.99
C TYR A 316 -4.43 -6.82 -3.69
N ALA A 317 -4.51 -7.19 -2.41
CA ALA A 317 -4.64 -8.59 -2.01
C ALA A 317 -5.96 -9.22 -2.52
N SER A 318 -7.04 -8.46 -2.58
CA SER A 318 -8.31 -8.94 -3.15
C SER A 318 -8.21 -9.19 -4.65
N TRP A 319 -7.55 -8.30 -5.39
CA TRP A 319 -7.30 -8.49 -6.82
C TRP A 319 -6.46 -9.75 -7.08
N LEU A 320 -5.36 -9.94 -6.35
CA LEU A 320 -4.51 -11.13 -6.46
C LEU A 320 -5.30 -12.43 -6.24
N VAL A 321 -6.17 -12.46 -5.23
CA VAL A 321 -6.99 -13.65 -4.94
C VAL A 321 -8.09 -13.88 -5.98
N GLN A 322 -8.76 -12.83 -6.44
CA GLN A 322 -9.96 -12.95 -7.28
C GLN A 322 -9.66 -13.11 -8.77
N TYR A 323 -8.59 -12.47 -9.26
CA TYR A 323 -8.28 -12.41 -10.69
C TYR A 323 -7.04 -13.23 -11.06
N GLU A 324 -6.05 -13.31 -10.18
CA GLU A 324 -4.79 -14.03 -10.44
C GLU A 324 -4.71 -15.39 -9.72
N GLU A 325 -5.66 -15.69 -8.82
CA GLU A 325 -5.66 -16.88 -7.93
C GLU A 325 -4.36 -17.03 -7.12
N ASP A 326 -3.61 -15.94 -6.89
CA ASP A 326 -2.31 -15.94 -6.22
C ASP A 326 -2.44 -15.58 -4.73
N PHE A 327 -2.69 -16.61 -3.93
CA PHE A 327 -2.80 -16.48 -2.48
C PHE A 327 -1.47 -16.19 -1.78
N VAL A 328 -0.34 -16.61 -2.36
CA VAL A 328 0.99 -16.47 -1.75
C VAL A 328 1.47 -15.02 -1.86
N SER A 329 1.31 -14.41 -3.03
CA SER A 329 1.58 -12.99 -3.20
C SER A 329 0.60 -12.15 -2.38
N ALA A 330 -0.68 -12.52 -2.32
CA ALA A 330 -1.67 -11.81 -1.50
C ALA A 330 -1.29 -11.82 -0.01
N LYS A 331 -0.81 -12.96 0.52
CA LYS A 331 -0.25 -13.06 1.88
C LYS A 331 0.92 -12.10 2.05
N THR A 332 1.87 -12.09 1.12
CA THR A 332 3.07 -11.24 1.19
C THR A 332 2.72 -9.76 1.19
N VAL A 333 1.78 -9.34 0.34
CA VAL A 333 1.25 -7.97 0.27
C VAL A 333 0.63 -7.55 1.60
N LEU A 334 -0.20 -8.41 2.21
CA LEU A 334 -0.83 -8.09 3.50
C LEU A 334 0.16 -8.07 4.66
N LEU A 335 1.18 -8.94 4.65
CA LEU A 335 2.27 -8.90 5.63
C LEU A 335 3.06 -7.59 5.54
N GLN A 336 3.28 -7.07 4.32
CA GLN A 336 3.89 -5.77 4.11
C GLN A 336 2.99 -4.64 4.62
N GLY A 337 1.70 -4.68 4.29
CA GLY A 337 0.71 -3.73 4.79
C GLY A 337 0.59 -3.72 6.32
N LEU A 338 0.77 -4.86 6.99
CA LEU A 338 0.77 -4.93 8.46
C LEU A 338 1.94 -4.16 9.11
N ARG A 339 3.08 -4.07 8.40
CA ARG A 339 4.26 -3.33 8.86
C ARG A 339 4.10 -1.82 8.71
N THR A 340 3.42 -1.37 7.65
CA THR A 340 3.38 0.06 7.27
C THR A 340 2.07 0.77 7.61
N SER A 341 0.93 0.07 7.56
CA SER A 341 -0.37 0.70 7.75
C SER A 341 -0.62 1.11 9.20
N HIS A 342 -1.30 2.25 9.37
CA HIS A 342 -1.76 2.74 10.67
C HIS A 342 -2.83 1.82 11.25
N LYS A 343 -3.80 1.40 10.44
CA LYS A 343 -4.93 0.54 10.84
C LYS A 343 -4.68 -0.89 10.41
N LYS A 344 -4.61 -1.81 11.38
CA LYS A 344 -4.12 -3.18 11.13
C LYS A 344 -5.21 -4.24 11.17
N ALA A 345 -6.34 -3.96 11.82
CA ALA A 345 -7.39 -4.94 12.06
C ALA A 345 -7.92 -5.63 10.78
N LYS A 346 -8.32 -4.84 9.77
CA LYS A 346 -8.85 -5.38 8.50
C LYS A 346 -7.79 -6.16 7.69
N ILE A 347 -6.53 -5.71 7.73
CA ILE A 347 -5.42 -6.40 7.07
C ILE A 347 -5.23 -7.78 7.70
N LEU A 348 -5.26 -7.87 9.04
CA LEU A 348 -5.15 -9.13 9.78
C LEU A 348 -6.33 -10.07 9.52
N GLU A 349 -7.57 -9.56 9.49
CA GLU A 349 -8.76 -10.33 9.12
C GLU A 349 -8.62 -10.94 7.71
N ARG A 350 -8.16 -10.14 6.74
CA ARG A 350 -7.97 -10.65 5.38
C ARG A 350 -6.80 -11.63 5.29
N LEU A 351 -5.70 -11.34 5.99
CA LEU A 351 -4.50 -12.16 6.01
C LEU A 351 -4.76 -13.54 6.61
N SER A 352 -5.45 -13.59 7.76
CA SER A 352 -5.85 -14.83 8.41
C SER A 352 -6.76 -15.68 7.53
N THR A 353 -7.76 -15.07 6.88
CA THR A 353 -8.63 -15.76 5.91
C THR A 353 -7.81 -16.40 4.80
N ILE A 354 -6.81 -15.68 4.26
CA ILE A 354 -5.92 -16.21 3.22
C ILE A 354 -5.01 -17.31 3.78
N MET A 355 -4.40 -17.13 4.94
CA MET A 355 -3.51 -18.14 5.55
C MET A 355 -4.26 -19.44 5.89
N LEU A 356 -5.52 -19.35 6.33
CA LEU A 356 -6.39 -20.51 6.53
C LEU A 356 -6.66 -21.23 5.21
N LYS A 357 -6.93 -20.50 4.12
CA LYS A 357 -7.13 -21.09 2.79
C LYS A 357 -5.88 -21.78 2.22
N ILE A 358 -4.68 -21.26 2.50
CA ILE A 358 -3.41 -21.88 2.08
C ILE A 358 -3.04 -23.07 3.01
N GLY A 359 -3.65 -23.16 4.20
CA GLY A 359 -3.33 -24.20 5.20
C GLY A 359 -2.13 -23.88 6.09
N HIS A 360 -1.68 -22.62 6.14
CA HIS A 360 -0.55 -22.16 6.95
C HIS A 360 -0.98 -21.89 8.41
N HIS A 361 -1.53 -22.93 9.06
CA HIS A 361 -2.11 -22.81 10.40
C HIS A 361 -1.07 -22.50 11.48
N SER A 362 0.13 -23.09 11.41
CA SER A 362 1.20 -22.88 12.41
C SER A 362 1.73 -21.44 12.41
N GLU A 363 2.04 -20.90 11.23
CA GLU A 363 2.50 -19.52 11.08
C GLU A 363 1.45 -18.51 11.54
N LEU A 364 0.16 -18.82 11.28
CA LEU A 364 -0.94 -17.99 11.74
C LEU A 364 -0.99 -17.94 13.27
N MET A 365 -0.82 -19.10 13.92
CA MET A 365 -0.75 -19.19 15.37
C MET A 365 0.47 -18.47 15.95
N GLU A 366 1.63 -18.53 15.29
CA GLU A 366 2.82 -17.80 15.71
C GLU A 366 2.61 -16.29 15.62
N LEU A 367 2.07 -15.80 14.49
CA LEU A 367 1.73 -14.39 14.33
C LEU A 367 0.79 -13.91 15.43
N TYR A 368 -0.21 -14.73 15.80
CA TYR A 368 -1.14 -14.39 16.88
C TYR A 368 -0.47 -14.30 18.24
N ASN A 369 0.40 -15.26 18.57
CA ASN A 369 1.15 -15.22 19.82
C ASN A 369 2.06 -13.99 19.89
N GLN A 370 2.73 -13.64 18.79
CA GLN A 370 3.56 -12.44 18.70
C GLN A 370 2.75 -11.16 18.93
N ILE A 371 1.59 -11.02 18.27
CA ILE A 371 0.71 -9.87 18.46
C ILE A 371 0.28 -9.79 19.93
N GLN A 372 -0.16 -10.90 20.52
CA GLN A 372 -0.59 -10.89 21.92
C GLN A 372 0.55 -10.52 22.89
N MET A 373 1.79 -10.93 22.60
CA MET A 373 2.95 -10.52 23.38
C MET A 373 3.25 -9.02 23.23
N VAL A 374 3.12 -8.47 22.02
CA VAL A 374 3.41 -7.05 21.74
C VAL A 374 2.42 -6.11 22.44
N TYR A 375 1.12 -6.41 22.39
CA TYR A 375 0.08 -5.59 23.03
C TYR A 375 0.04 -5.74 24.57
N GLY A 376 0.77 -6.72 25.11
CA GLY A 376 0.92 -6.93 26.55
C GLY A 376 -0.35 -7.45 27.24
N LYS A 377 -0.23 -7.79 28.54
CA LYS A 377 -1.34 -8.31 29.35
C LYS A 377 -2.32 -7.24 29.85
N LYS A 378 -2.08 -5.96 29.55
CA LYS A 378 -2.78 -4.79 30.12
C LYS A 378 -3.13 -3.74 29.06
N ILE A 379 -3.44 -4.17 27.83
CA ILE A 379 -3.77 -3.23 26.74
C ILE A 379 -4.96 -2.33 27.06
N GLU A 380 -5.88 -2.79 27.91
CA GLU A 380 -7.01 -2.00 28.40
C GLU A 380 -6.61 -0.77 29.23
N GLU A 381 -5.35 -0.66 29.66
CA GLU A 381 -4.82 0.51 30.40
C GLU A 381 -4.23 1.58 29.47
N THR A 382 -4.06 1.33 28.17
CA THR A 382 -3.43 2.27 27.24
C THR A 382 -4.20 3.59 27.09
N ASP A 383 -3.53 4.72 26.92
CA ASP A 383 -4.20 5.99 26.61
C ASP A 383 -4.62 6.10 25.13
N ASP A 384 -4.01 5.31 24.26
CA ASP A 384 -4.31 5.27 22.83
C ASP A 384 -5.54 4.39 22.54
N PHE A 385 -6.69 5.03 22.31
CA PHE A 385 -7.93 4.32 22.00
C PHE A 385 -7.85 3.55 20.68
N GLU A 386 -7.20 4.08 19.64
CA GLU A 386 -7.11 3.41 18.34
C GLU A 386 -6.29 2.12 18.47
N LEU A 387 -5.18 2.17 19.21
CA LEU A 387 -4.36 0.99 19.52
C LEU A 387 -5.15 -0.08 20.27
N PHE A 388 -5.92 0.33 21.29
CA PHE A 388 -6.80 -0.59 22.02
C PHE A 388 -7.88 -1.17 21.09
N PHE A 389 -8.53 -0.32 20.30
CA PHE A 389 -9.65 -0.71 19.46
C PHE A 389 -9.21 -1.67 18.36
N ASP A 390 -8.07 -1.42 17.71
CA ASP A 390 -7.46 -2.36 16.75
C ASP A 390 -7.19 -3.73 17.40
N TYR A 391 -6.69 -3.76 18.64
CA TYR A 391 -6.48 -5.01 19.38
C TYR A 391 -7.81 -5.69 19.79
N PHE A 392 -8.83 -4.91 20.15
CA PHE A 392 -10.16 -5.43 20.44
C PHE A 392 -10.81 -6.07 19.19
N LEU A 393 -10.73 -5.40 18.03
CA LEU A 393 -11.19 -5.96 16.76
C LEU A 393 -10.44 -7.25 16.43
N PHE A 394 -9.13 -7.25 16.63
CA PHE A 394 -8.28 -8.43 16.46
C PHE A 394 -8.73 -9.60 17.35
N THR A 395 -8.84 -9.41 18.66
CA THR A 395 -9.27 -10.47 19.59
C THR A 395 -10.68 -10.99 19.25
N SER A 396 -11.59 -10.09 18.88
CA SER A 396 -12.96 -10.43 18.46
C SER A 396 -13.01 -11.34 17.23
N PHE A 397 -12.17 -11.02 16.23
CA PHE A 397 -12.05 -11.81 15.01
C PHE A 397 -11.33 -13.14 15.25
N LEU A 398 -10.28 -13.13 16.07
CA LEU A 398 -9.48 -14.32 16.38
C LEU A 398 -10.30 -15.40 17.07
N GLU A 399 -11.05 -15.05 18.10
CA GLU A 399 -11.91 -16.00 18.81
C GLU A 399 -12.84 -16.69 17.81
N LYS A 400 -13.45 -15.94 16.88
CA LYS A 400 -14.31 -16.52 15.84
C LYS A 400 -13.55 -17.53 14.99
N SER A 401 -12.43 -17.09 14.43
CA SER A 401 -11.62 -17.91 13.53
C SER A 401 -11.07 -19.17 14.20
N ILE A 402 -10.67 -19.07 15.46
CA ILE A 402 -10.16 -20.18 16.26
C ILE A 402 -11.28 -21.17 16.56
N ASN A 403 -12.42 -20.70 17.06
CA ASN A 403 -13.55 -21.56 17.43
C ASN A 403 -14.12 -22.31 16.22
N GLU A 404 -14.08 -21.71 15.03
CA GLU A 404 -14.58 -22.34 13.79
C GLU A 404 -13.59 -23.34 13.18
N ASN A 405 -12.28 -23.13 13.32
CA ASN A 405 -11.27 -23.87 12.54
C ASN A 405 -10.28 -24.72 13.36
N PHE A 406 -10.22 -24.57 14.68
CA PHE A 406 -9.24 -25.25 15.53
C PHE A 406 -9.91 -26.01 16.68
N LYS A 407 -9.31 -27.14 17.10
CA LYS A 407 -9.79 -27.92 18.25
C LYS A 407 -9.59 -27.17 19.56
N ALA A 408 -10.56 -27.28 20.46
CA ALA A 408 -10.48 -26.72 21.82
C ALA A 408 -9.16 -27.16 22.52
N GLY A 409 -8.41 -26.18 23.02
CA GLY A 409 -7.14 -26.42 23.74
C GLY A 409 -5.85 -26.19 22.96
N CYS A 410 -5.90 -25.86 21.65
CA CYS A 410 -4.69 -25.55 20.87
C CYS A 410 -4.09 -24.15 21.14
N VAL A 411 -4.74 -23.30 21.95
CA VAL A 411 -4.34 -21.88 22.15
C VAL A 411 -4.08 -21.60 23.62
N LEU A 412 -2.91 -21.03 23.93
CA LEU A 412 -2.39 -20.82 25.29
C LEU A 412 -3.04 -19.66 26.06
N SER A 413 -3.88 -18.84 25.43
CA SER A 413 -4.73 -17.88 26.16
C SER A 413 -5.85 -17.34 25.31
N HIS A 414 -7.07 -17.79 25.58
CA HIS A 414 -8.26 -17.19 24.99
C HIS A 414 -8.64 -15.93 25.77
N VAL A 415 -8.29 -14.74 25.26
CA VAL A 415 -8.83 -13.49 25.81
C VAL A 415 -10.26 -13.36 25.30
N ASP A 416 -11.25 -13.51 26.20
CA ASP A 416 -12.65 -13.23 25.88
C ASP A 416 -12.79 -11.74 25.49
N PRO A 417 -13.16 -11.43 24.23
CA PRO A 417 -13.24 -10.05 23.75
C PRO A 417 -14.23 -9.21 24.54
N LEU A 418 -15.35 -9.78 24.98
CA LEU A 418 -16.33 -9.06 25.80
C LEU A 418 -15.82 -8.81 27.21
N LYS A 419 -15.02 -9.72 27.77
CA LYS A 419 -14.32 -9.48 29.04
C LYS A 419 -13.29 -8.36 28.90
N LEU A 420 -12.57 -8.31 27.79
CA LEU A 420 -11.62 -7.24 27.49
C LEU A 420 -12.34 -5.89 27.32
N ALA A 421 -13.42 -5.87 26.55
CA ALA A 421 -14.25 -4.68 26.36
C ALA A 421 -14.82 -4.20 27.70
N LEU A 422 -15.41 -5.09 28.51
CA LEU A 422 -15.93 -4.74 29.83
C LEU A 422 -14.84 -4.14 30.73
N LYS A 423 -13.65 -4.74 30.73
CA LYS A 423 -12.51 -4.21 31.51
C LYS A 423 -12.11 -2.82 31.03
N ARG A 424 -12.10 -2.55 29.72
CA ARG A 424 -11.85 -1.20 29.19
C ARG A 424 -12.98 -0.22 29.55
N LEU A 425 -14.24 -0.65 29.48
CA LEU A 425 -15.38 0.17 29.86
C LEU A 425 -15.35 0.53 31.36
N SER A 426 -14.81 -0.33 32.22
CA SER A 426 -14.70 -0.06 33.67
C SER A 426 -13.89 1.19 34.02
N TYR A 427 -13.05 1.70 33.11
CA TYR A 427 -12.30 2.94 33.35
C TYR A 427 -13.15 4.21 33.25
N GLY A 428 -14.36 4.16 32.68
CA GLY A 428 -15.28 5.31 32.61
C GLY A 428 -14.60 6.56 32.06
N GLU A 429 -14.64 7.68 32.79
CA GLU A 429 -14.05 8.97 32.40
C GLU A 429 -12.51 8.98 32.34
N ASN A 430 -11.84 7.99 32.93
CA ASN A 430 -10.37 7.98 33.03
C ASN A 430 -9.65 7.65 31.71
N LYS A 431 -10.38 7.19 30.70
CA LYS A 431 -9.83 6.87 29.37
C LYS A 431 -10.69 7.52 28.29
N ARG A 432 -10.29 7.42 27.02
CA ARG A 432 -11.08 7.91 25.87
C ARG A 432 -11.67 6.75 25.08
N GLY A 433 -12.75 7.03 24.34
CA GLY A 433 -13.34 6.09 23.38
C GLY A 433 -14.37 5.11 23.94
N GLN A 434 -14.89 5.34 25.15
CA GLN A 434 -15.81 4.42 25.83
C GLN A 434 -17.16 4.30 25.14
N ALA A 435 -17.71 5.44 24.70
CA ALA A 435 -19.00 5.46 24.02
C ALA A 435 -18.86 4.82 22.64
N GLU A 436 -17.76 5.08 21.96
CA GLU A 436 -17.37 4.51 20.68
C GLU A 436 -17.18 2.99 20.79
N LEU A 437 -16.51 2.51 21.83
CA LEU A 437 -16.36 1.09 22.12
C LEU A 437 -17.71 0.42 22.38
N LEU A 438 -18.55 1.01 23.22
CA LEU A 438 -19.87 0.47 23.52
C LEU A 438 -20.74 0.38 22.26
N HIS A 439 -20.79 1.45 21.47
CA HIS A 439 -21.49 1.48 20.20
C HIS A 439 -20.95 0.39 19.26
N ALA A 440 -19.63 0.32 19.07
CA ALA A 440 -19.02 -0.69 18.19
C ALA A 440 -19.35 -2.12 18.61
N VAL A 441 -19.31 -2.43 19.92
CA VAL A 441 -19.69 -3.74 20.47
C VAL A 441 -21.16 -4.06 20.16
N CYS A 442 -22.06 -3.07 20.26
CA CYS A 442 -23.48 -3.25 19.94
C CYS A 442 -23.74 -3.42 18.44
N GLN A 443 -22.97 -2.76 17.58
CA GLN A 443 -23.06 -2.91 16.12
C GLN A 443 -22.52 -4.26 15.61
N MET A 444 -21.83 -5.04 16.45
CA MET A 444 -21.33 -6.38 16.14
C MET A 444 -22.41 -7.49 16.35
N TYR A 445 -23.65 -7.24 15.91
CA TYR A 445 -24.79 -8.16 16.08
C TYR A 445 -24.60 -9.53 15.42
N SER A 446 -23.78 -9.61 14.36
CA SER A 446 -23.41 -10.89 13.72
C SER A 446 -22.45 -11.74 14.56
N ARG A 447 -21.80 -11.13 15.55
CA ARG A 447 -20.77 -11.75 16.39
C ARG A 447 -21.27 -12.03 17.79
N PHE A 448 -21.91 -11.04 18.42
CA PHE A 448 -22.38 -11.13 19.80
C PHE A 448 -23.91 -11.15 19.79
N SER A 449 -24.50 -12.21 20.35
CA SER A 449 -25.95 -12.28 20.50
C SER A 449 -26.43 -11.26 21.54
N ARG A 450 -27.69 -10.85 21.42
CA ARG A 450 -28.35 -9.95 22.35
C ARG A 450 -28.25 -10.43 23.80
N GLU A 451 -28.48 -11.72 24.07
CA GLU A 451 -28.35 -12.32 25.40
C GLU A 451 -26.92 -12.20 25.95
N THR A 452 -25.92 -12.49 25.11
CA THR A 452 -24.51 -12.43 25.52
C THR A 452 -24.10 -11.01 25.86
N LEU A 453 -24.50 -10.02 25.06
CA LEU A 453 -24.24 -8.61 25.34
C LEU A 453 -24.96 -8.13 26.59
N GLU A 454 -26.20 -8.57 26.79
CA GLU A 454 -26.96 -8.22 27.98
C GLU A 454 -26.28 -8.75 29.25
N ASP A 455 -25.89 -10.02 29.25
CA ASP A 455 -25.26 -10.67 30.41
C ASP A 455 -23.82 -10.22 30.67
N LYS A 456 -23.02 -9.97 29.62
CA LYS A 456 -21.59 -9.65 29.76
C LYS A 456 -21.27 -8.15 29.75
N ILE A 457 -22.15 -7.30 29.26
CA ILE A 457 -21.91 -5.84 29.16
C ILE A 457 -22.97 -5.05 29.94
N PHE A 458 -24.24 -5.09 29.52
CA PHE A 458 -25.27 -4.21 30.07
C PHE A 458 -25.58 -4.49 31.56
N ARG A 459 -25.81 -5.76 31.94
CA ARG A 459 -26.08 -6.15 33.34
C ARG A 459 -24.91 -5.84 34.28
N PRO A 460 -23.64 -6.12 33.92
CA PRO A 460 -22.50 -5.69 34.73
C PRO A 460 -22.44 -4.18 34.95
N ILE A 461 -22.66 -3.37 33.90
CA ILE A 461 -22.66 -1.89 34.01
C ILE A 461 -23.77 -1.41 34.95
N ILE A 462 -24.98 -1.97 34.83
CA ILE A 462 -26.13 -1.61 35.66
C ILE A 462 -25.95 -2.09 37.11
N SER A 463 -25.49 -3.32 37.31
CA SER A 463 -25.33 -3.93 38.64
C SER A 463 -24.19 -3.30 39.46
N GLN A 464 -23.12 -2.88 38.80
CA GLN A 464 -21.99 -2.18 39.44
C GLN A 464 -22.17 -0.66 39.52
N ASP A 465 -23.32 -0.15 39.08
CA ASP A 465 -23.72 1.25 39.18
C ASP A 465 -22.75 2.26 38.55
N TRP A 466 -22.28 1.98 37.32
CA TRP A 466 -21.33 2.87 36.64
C TRP A 466 -21.99 4.16 36.13
N SER A 467 -21.94 5.21 36.94
CA SER A 467 -22.59 6.51 36.71
C SER A 467 -22.28 7.15 35.35
N PHE A 468 -21.04 7.03 34.86
CA PHE A 468 -20.62 7.55 33.55
C PHE A 468 -21.53 7.08 32.40
N TYR A 469 -21.93 5.80 32.42
CA TYR A 469 -22.81 5.22 31.41
C TYR A 469 -24.27 5.42 31.75
N LEU A 470 -24.66 5.15 33.00
CA LEU A 470 -26.07 5.17 33.40
C LEU A 470 -26.70 6.56 33.35
N ASN A 471 -25.91 7.62 33.48
CA ASN A 471 -26.35 9.02 33.35
C ASN A 471 -26.28 9.55 31.91
N ASN A 472 -25.80 8.75 30.96
CA ASN A 472 -25.64 9.13 29.57
C ASN A 472 -26.73 8.46 28.71
N GLY A 473 -27.57 9.26 28.05
CA GLY A 473 -28.65 8.77 27.20
C GLY A 473 -28.19 7.78 26.12
N LYS A 474 -26.96 7.95 25.59
CA LYS A 474 -26.42 7.04 24.56
C LYS A 474 -26.37 5.58 25.03
N PHE A 475 -26.07 5.32 26.30
CA PHE A 475 -26.06 3.95 26.84
C PHE A 475 -27.43 3.29 26.72
N TRP A 476 -28.49 4.03 27.09
CA TRP A 476 -29.86 3.54 27.05
C TRP A 476 -30.39 3.41 25.63
N PHE A 477 -30.02 4.34 24.75
CA PHE A 477 -30.30 4.25 23.31
C PHE A 477 -29.71 2.96 22.74
N GLU A 478 -28.42 2.69 22.96
CA GLU A 478 -27.76 1.47 22.48
C GLU A 478 -28.38 0.20 23.06
N TYR A 479 -28.80 0.23 24.34
CA TYR A 479 -29.45 -0.92 24.95
C TYR A 479 -30.81 -1.23 24.31
N CYS A 480 -31.64 -0.20 24.09
CA CYS A 480 -32.91 -0.33 23.38
C CYS A 480 -32.69 -0.80 21.94
N HIS A 481 -31.72 -0.20 21.24
CA HIS A 481 -31.37 -0.51 19.86
C HIS A 481 -30.92 -1.98 19.72
N ASN A 482 -30.07 -2.47 20.62
CA ASN A 482 -29.62 -3.86 20.62
C ASN A 482 -30.79 -4.86 20.76
N VAL A 483 -31.78 -4.56 21.61
CA VAL A 483 -32.98 -5.40 21.75
C VAL A 483 -33.88 -5.31 20.52
N TRP A 484 -34.02 -4.12 19.94
CA TRP A 484 -34.91 -3.88 18.81
C TRP A 484 -34.49 -4.60 17.53
N PHE A 485 -33.19 -4.60 17.24
CA PHE A 485 -32.64 -5.21 16.03
C PHE A 485 -32.27 -6.70 16.19
N ASP A 486 -32.63 -7.33 17.32
CA ASP A 486 -32.45 -8.77 17.53
C ASP A 486 -33.25 -9.59 16.50
N PRO A 487 -32.63 -10.37 15.61
CA PRO A 487 -33.36 -11.16 14.62
C PRO A 487 -34.17 -12.32 15.22
N GLY A 488 -33.88 -12.74 16.46
CA GLY A 488 -34.49 -13.90 17.10
C GLY A 488 -35.84 -13.67 17.79
N SER A 489 -36.22 -12.40 18.02
CA SER A 489 -37.41 -12.03 18.80
C SER A 489 -38.53 -11.46 17.92
N SER A 490 -39.79 -11.69 18.28
CA SER A 490 -40.93 -11.04 17.62
C SER A 490 -41.05 -9.55 17.99
N TYR A 491 -41.76 -8.78 17.17
CA TYR A 491 -42.01 -7.35 17.44
C TYR A 491 -42.59 -7.10 18.84
N LEU A 492 -43.62 -7.87 19.23
CA LEU A 492 -44.28 -7.68 20.52
C LEU A 492 -43.38 -8.04 21.71
N GLU A 493 -42.52 -9.06 21.58
CA GLU A 493 -41.57 -9.45 22.61
C GLU A 493 -40.52 -8.36 22.83
N LYS A 494 -39.96 -7.80 21.73
CA LYS A 494 -38.99 -6.70 21.79
C LYS A 494 -39.60 -5.47 22.44
N ARG A 495 -40.78 -5.05 21.98
CA ARG A 495 -41.49 -3.89 22.52
C ARG A 495 -41.77 -4.07 24.01
N ARG A 496 -42.34 -5.20 24.41
CA ARG A 496 -42.60 -5.51 25.83
C ARG A 496 -41.33 -5.51 26.66
N TYR A 497 -40.23 -6.04 26.14
CA TYR A 497 -38.96 -6.07 26.86
C TYR A 497 -38.43 -4.66 27.12
N ILE A 498 -38.42 -3.79 26.11
CA ILE A 498 -37.93 -2.42 26.23
C ILE A 498 -38.79 -1.65 27.25
N VAL A 499 -40.11 -1.68 27.08
CA VAL A 499 -41.06 -0.94 27.94
C VAL A 499 -41.03 -1.40 29.38
N ASN A 500 -40.95 -2.72 29.62
CA ASN A 500 -41.07 -3.26 30.98
C ASN A 500 -39.74 -3.38 31.73
N ASN A 501 -38.61 -3.56 31.02
CA ASN A 501 -37.33 -3.85 31.67
C ASN A 501 -36.29 -2.74 31.50
N ILE A 502 -36.29 -1.98 30.39
CA ILE A 502 -35.27 -0.96 30.12
C ILE A 502 -35.74 0.42 30.53
N MET A 503 -36.92 0.85 30.06
CA MET A 503 -37.47 2.18 30.35
C MET A 503 -37.55 2.50 31.85
N PRO A 504 -38.05 1.59 32.73
CA PRO A 504 -38.16 1.91 34.15
C PRO A 504 -36.80 2.09 34.84
N LEU A 505 -35.74 1.46 34.31
CA LEU A 505 -34.38 1.62 34.83
C LEU A 505 -33.78 2.97 34.41
N ALA A 506 -34.02 3.39 33.17
CA ALA A 506 -33.56 4.68 32.66
C ALA A 506 -34.25 5.84 33.40
N PHE A 507 -35.58 5.77 33.57
CA PHE A 507 -36.36 6.84 34.23
C PHE A 507 -35.94 7.06 35.69
N LYS A 508 -35.49 6.01 36.40
CA LYS A 508 -34.98 6.12 37.77
C LYS A 508 -33.67 6.91 37.89
N ARG A 509 -32.91 7.09 36.81
CA ARG A 509 -31.58 7.73 36.82
C ARG A 509 -31.62 9.25 36.56
N GLY A 510 -32.69 9.76 35.95
CA GLY A 510 -32.92 11.18 35.72
C GLY A 510 -32.96 11.57 34.24
N LEU A 511 -33.15 12.88 33.96
CA LEU A 511 -33.50 13.41 32.63
C LEU A 511 -32.52 13.03 31.52
N LYS A 512 -31.20 13.14 31.75
CA LYS A 512 -30.17 12.83 30.73
C LYS A 512 -30.12 11.36 30.30
N ALA A 513 -30.49 10.45 31.20
CA ALA A 513 -30.62 9.02 30.88
C ALA A 513 -31.88 8.77 30.03
N THR A 514 -32.97 9.46 30.39
CA THR A 514 -34.27 9.38 29.70
C THR A 514 -34.23 9.93 28.28
N GLU A 515 -33.41 10.95 28.01
CA GLU A 515 -33.26 11.55 26.67
C GLU A 515 -32.91 10.51 25.58
N GLY A 516 -32.02 9.56 25.85
CA GLY A 516 -31.67 8.54 24.87
C GLY A 516 -32.76 7.50 24.62
N VAL A 517 -33.58 7.21 25.63
CA VAL A 517 -34.77 6.36 25.47
C VAL A 517 -35.84 7.09 24.66
N LEU A 518 -36.01 8.39 24.89
CA LEU A 518 -36.92 9.24 24.12
C LEU A 518 -36.50 9.29 22.65
N GLU A 519 -35.23 9.57 22.36
CA GLU A 519 -34.69 9.58 21.00
C GLU A 519 -34.95 8.25 20.28
N PHE A 520 -34.76 7.13 20.98
CA PHE A 520 -35.10 5.81 20.43
C PHE A 520 -36.60 5.66 20.15
N CYS A 521 -37.46 6.07 21.09
CA CYS A 521 -38.91 5.97 20.95
C CYS A 521 -39.46 6.86 19.83
N GLU A 522 -38.94 8.07 19.65
CA GLU A 522 -39.32 8.96 18.55
C GLU A 522 -39.12 8.32 17.18
N VAL A 523 -38.04 7.54 17.04
CA VAL A 523 -37.68 6.89 15.77
C VAL A 523 -38.42 5.56 15.58
N TYR A 524 -38.52 4.73 16.63
CA TYR A 524 -38.91 3.32 16.48
C TYR A 524 -40.20 2.91 17.23
N LEU A 525 -40.61 3.64 18.26
CA LEU A 525 -41.78 3.33 19.10
C LEU A 525 -42.65 4.57 19.37
N PRO A 526 -43.19 5.24 18.33
CA PRO A 526 -43.94 6.48 18.51
C PRO A 526 -45.22 6.30 19.34
N GLU A 527 -45.81 5.11 19.34
CA GLU A 527 -47.00 4.77 20.14
C GLU A 527 -46.73 4.77 21.65
N ASP A 528 -45.49 4.56 22.07
CA ASP A 528 -45.08 4.47 23.48
C ASP A 528 -44.47 5.78 24.01
N LEU A 529 -44.42 6.84 23.19
CA LEU A 529 -43.90 8.15 23.59
C LEU A 529 -44.63 8.72 24.80
N GLU A 530 -45.96 8.55 24.87
CA GLU A 530 -46.75 9.02 26.01
C GLU A 530 -46.31 8.42 27.35
N LEU A 531 -45.83 7.17 27.36
CA LEU A 531 -45.34 6.50 28.57
C LEU A 531 -44.04 7.15 29.08
N CYS A 532 -43.19 7.60 28.16
CA CYS A 532 -41.94 8.29 28.47
C CYS A 532 -42.19 9.72 29.01
N TYR A 533 -43.20 10.42 28.48
CA TYR A 533 -43.58 11.76 28.97
C TYR A 533 -44.35 11.73 30.30
N LYS A 534 -45.13 10.67 30.58
CA LYS A 534 -45.89 10.51 31.84
C LYS A 534 -45.00 10.26 33.06
N THR A 535 -43.78 9.78 32.86
CA THR A 535 -42.80 9.43 33.92
C THR A 535 -41.75 10.53 34.18
N GLN A 536 -41.75 11.63 33.41
CA GLN A 536 -40.91 12.82 33.64
C GLN A 536 -41.54 13.87 34.55
N LYS A 537 -42.82 13.70 34.95
CA LYS A 537 -43.46 14.45 36.04
C LYS A 537 -43.23 13.73 37.35
#